data_AF-A0A7L0V073-F1
#
_entry.id   AF-A0A7L0V073-F1
#
_cell.length_a   1.000
_cell.length_b   1.000
_cell.length_c   1.000
_cell.angle_alpha   90.00
_cell.angle_beta   90.00
_cell.angle_gamma   90.00
#
_symmetry.space_group_name_H-M   'P 1'
#
loop_
_entity.id
_entity.type
_entity.pdbx_description
1 polymer ?
#
loop_
_entity_poly.entity_id
_entity_poly.type
_entity_poly.pdbx_seq_one_letter_code
_entity_poly.pdbx_strand_id
1 'polypeptide(L)'
;EDSIVDPKNRTMTTFTWNINHARLMVVEERCEYRVNPENSNWTEVKREAWVSSSLFGVSRAIQEFGLARFKSNVTKSTKGFEYVLARMQGEAPSKTLVETAKEATEKAKETALAATEKAKDLASKAATKKKQYV
;
A
#
# COMPACT_ATOMS: atom_id res chain seq x y z
N GLU A 1 0.09 -12.59 14.06
CA GLU A 1 1.49 -12.21 13.83
C GLU A 1 2.22 -12.62 15.08
N ASP A 2 3.32 -13.34 14.88
CA ASP A 2 4.21 -13.75 15.94
C ASP A 2 5.56 -13.08 15.72
N SER A 3 6.23 -12.68 16.80
CA SER A 3 7.54 -12.05 16.72
C SER A 3 8.46 -12.51 17.84
N ILE A 4 9.76 -12.55 17.53
CA ILE A 4 10.82 -12.85 18.48
C ILE A 4 11.86 -11.74 18.38
N VAL A 5 12.18 -11.11 19.50
CA VAL A 5 13.22 -10.08 19.61
C VAL A 5 14.34 -10.63 20.46
N ASP A 6 15.57 -10.61 19.92
CA ASP A 6 16.79 -10.94 20.64
C ASP A 6 17.65 -9.67 20.78
N PRO A 7 17.60 -9.01 21.96
CA PRO A 7 18.39 -7.81 22.20
C PRO A 7 19.90 -8.05 22.25
N LYS A 8 20.34 -9.27 22.59
CA LYS A 8 21.77 -9.61 22.67
C LYS A 8 22.38 -9.66 21.28
N ASN A 9 21.71 -10.35 20.36
CA ASN A 9 22.14 -10.44 18.97
C ASN A 9 21.65 -9.27 18.10
N ARG A 10 20.80 -8.39 18.64
CA ARG A 10 20.17 -7.26 17.94
C ARG A 10 19.42 -7.71 16.67
N THR A 11 18.67 -8.79 16.82
CA THR A 11 17.85 -9.35 15.75
C THR A 11 16.39 -9.37 16.16
N MET A 12 15.50 -9.14 15.20
CA MET A 12 14.07 -9.36 15.36
C MET A 12 13.58 -10.20 14.18
N THR A 13 12.77 -11.22 14.44
CA THR A 13 12.10 -11.98 13.39
C THR A 13 10.60 -11.90 13.59
N THR A 14 9.87 -11.60 12.53
CA THR A 14 8.40 -11.62 12.50
C THR A 14 7.90 -12.69 11.55
N PHE A 15 6.79 -13.32 11.92
CA PHE A 15 6.03 -14.24 11.10
C PHE A 15 4.56 -13.80 11.05
N THR A 16 4.06 -13.56 9.85
CA THR A 16 2.70 -13.07 9.61
C THR A 16 2.00 -13.99 8.63
N TRP A 17 0.78 -14.41 8.96
CA TRP A 17 -0.05 -15.21 8.07
C TRP A 17 -1.54 -14.89 8.24
N ASN A 18 -2.32 -15.13 7.19
CA ASN A 18 -3.78 -14.99 7.28
C ASN A 18 -4.42 -16.19 7.98
N ILE A 19 -5.23 -15.93 9.00
CA ILE A 19 -6.02 -16.95 9.69
C ILE A 19 -7.34 -17.19 8.95
N ASN A 20 -7.94 -16.12 8.45
CA ASN A 20 -9.20 -16.16 7.70
C ASN A 20 -8.94 -16.40 6.21
N HIS A 21 -9.91 -17.03 5.55
CA HIS A 21 -9.86 -17.38 4.12
C HIS A 21 -8.69 -18.29 3.70
N ALA A 22 -8.03 -18.95 4.66
CA ALA A 22 -6.92 -19.89 4.41
C ALA A 22 -7.30 -21.06 3.49
N ARG A 23 -8.59 -21.41 3.41
CA ARG A 23 -9.10 -22.39 2.43
C ARG A 23 -8.89 -21.95 0.98
N LEU A 24 -8.99 -20.64 0.71
CA LEU A 24 -8.83 -20.08 -0.63
C LEU A 24 -7.36 -19.81 -0.95
N MET A 25 -6.66 -19.13 -0.04
CA MET A 25 -5.26 -18.75 -0.19
C MET A 25 -4.62 -18.61 1.18
N VAL A 26 -3.39 -19.10 1.30
CA VAL A 26 -2.51 -18.86 2.45
C VAL A 26 -1.39 -17.95 1.98
N VAL A 27 -1.16 -16.87 2.71
CA VAL A 27 -0.05 -15.95 2.54
C VAL A 27 0.71 -15.94 3.85
N GLU A 28 1.95 -16.38 3.80
CA GLU A 28 2.89 -16.37 4.92
C GLU A 28 4.02 -15.41 4.58
N GLU A 29 4.41 -14.58 5.53
CA GLU A 29 5.52 -13.65 5.42
C GLU A 29 6.46 -13.86 6.61
N ARG A 30 7.75 -13.93 6.34
CA ARG A 30 8.81 -13.86 7.35
C ARG A 30 9.66 -12.63 7.08
N CYS A 31 9.85 -11.78 8.08
CA CYS A 31 10.83 -10.70 8.02
C CYS A 31 11.89 -10.89 9.11
N GLU A 32 13.16 -10.86 8.71
CA GLU A 32 14.30 -10.86 9.62
C GLU A 32 14.99 -9.50 9.57
N TYR A 33 15.02 -8.84 10.72
CA TYR A 33 15.63 -7.55 10.95
C TYR A 33 16.94 -7.76 11.69
N ARG A 34 18.03 -7.20 11.15
CA ARG A 34 19.37 -7.29 11.74
C ARG A 34 20.18 -6.05 11.42
N VAL A 35 21.25 -5.84 12.18
CA VAL A 35 22.25 -4.83 11.83
C VAL A 35 22.89 -5.20 10.50
N ASN A 36 23.01 -4.24 9.58
CA ASN A 36 23.61 -4.48 8.28
C ASN A 36 25.11 -4.81 8.44
N PRO A 37 25.63 -5.85 7.76
CA PRO A 37 27.02 -6.29 7.93
C PRO A 37 28.06 -5.30 7.37
N GLU A 38 27.68 -4.46 6.41
CA GLU A 38 28.54 -3.46 5.77
C GLU A 38 28.46 -2.10 6.49
N ASN A 39 27.32 -1.80 7.14
CA ASN A 39 27.10 -0.55 7.84
C ASN A 39 26.34 -0.76 9.16
N SER A 40 27.04 -0.62 10.28
CA SER A 40 26.47 -0.82 11.62
C SER A 40 25.39 0.18 12.02
N ASN A 41 25.25 1.30 11.29
CA ASN A 41 24.20 2.30 11.52
C ASN A 41 22.90 1.97 10.78
N TRP A 42 22.90 0.95 9.92
CA TRP A 42 21.73 0.54 9.15
C TRP A 42 21.13 -0.75 9.70
N THR A 43 19.81 -0.85 9.59
CA THR A 43 19.08 -2.10 9.81
C THR A 43 18.72 -2.70 8.46
N GLU A 44 19.23 -3.88 8.17
CA GLU A 44 18.83 -4.68 7.02
C GLU A 44 17.55 -5.46 7.37
N VAL A 45 16.64 -5.55 6.40
CA VAL A 45 15.43 -6.38 6.52
C VAL A 45 15.42 -7.39 5.38
N LYS A 46 15.58 -8.68 5.72
CA LYS A 46 15.38 -9.78 4.78
C LYS A 46 13.92 -10.22 4.86
N ARG A 47 13.18 -10.12 3.75
CA ARG A 47 11.77 -10.48 3.65
C ARG A 47 11.56 -11.66 2.72
N GLU A 48 10.89 -12.69 3.21
CA GLU A 48 10.50 -13.89 2.47
C GLU A 48 8.99 -14.05 2.56
N ALA A 49 8.35 -14.52 1.48
CA ALA A 49 6.91 -14.78 1.50
C ALA A 49 6.54 -16.00 0.67
N TRP A 50 5.53 -16.72 1.16
CA TRP A 50 4.97 -17.89 0.52
C TRP A 50 3.48 -17.64 0.26
N VAL A 51 3.06 -17.85 -0.98
CA VAL A 51 1.66 -17.75 -1.38
C VAL A 51 1.24 -19.12 -1.91
N SER A 52 0.28 -19.75 -1.25
CA SER A 52 -0.21 -21.06 -1.62
C SER A 52 -1.73 -21.10 -1.70
N SER A 53 -2.27 -22.05 -2.46
CA SER A 53 -3.72 -22.26 -2.61
C SER A 53 -3.98 -23.74 -2.89
N SER A 54 -4.97 -24.31 -2.19
CA SER A 54 -5.38 -25.71 -2.33
C SER A 54 -6.50 -25.90 -3.35
N LEU A 55 -7.02 -24.82 -3.97
CA LEU A 55 -8.10 -24.91 -4.96
C LEU A 55 -7.57 -25.46 -6.30
N PHE A 56 -7.91 -26.71 -6.57
CA PHE A 56 -7.58 -27.37 -7.83
C PHE A 56 -8.18 -26.63 -9.04
N GLY A 57 -7.43 -26.57 -10.15
CA GLY A 57 -7.85 -25.93 -11.39
C GLY A 57 -7.67 -24.40 -11.46
N VAL A 58 -7.56 -23.70 -10.32
CA VAL A 58 -7.36 -22.23 -10.27
C VAL A 58 -6.22 -21.78 -9.36
N SER A 59 -5.50 -22.70 -8.73
CA SER A 59 -4.43 -22.43 -7.77
C SER A 59 -3.39 -21.44 -8.28
N ARG A 60 -2.93 -21.60 -9.53
CA ARG A 60 -1.93 -20.71 -10.15
C ARG A 60 -2.43 -19.26 -10.27
N ALA A 61 -3.66 -19.06 -10.72
CA ALA A 61 -4.23 -17.73 -10.85
C ALA A 61 -4.38 -17.04 -9.47
N ILE A 62 -4.77 -17.81 -8.45
CA ILE A 62 -4.85 -17.31 -7.07
C ILE A 62 -3.46 -16.94 -6.53
N GLN A 63 -2.45 -17.77 -6.78
CA GLN A 63 -1.07 -17.51 -6.36
C GLN A 63 -0.50 -16.26 -7.05
N GLU A 64 -0.70 -16.12 -8.36
CA GLU A 64 -0.27 -14.93 -9.11
C GLU A 64 -0.95 -13.66 -8.60
N PHE A 65 -2.26 -13.72 -8.31
CA PHE A 65 -3.01 -12.64 -7.67
C PHE A 65 -2.44 -12.29 -6.29
N GLY A 66 -2.21 -13.29 -5.43
CA GLY A 66 -1.65 -13.12 -4.10
C GLY A 66 -0.26 -12.50 -4.13
N LEU A 67 0.60 -12.96 -5.04
CA LEU A 67 1.94 -12.43 -5.25
C LEU A 67 1.91 -10.96 -5.71
N ALA A 68 1.02 -10.61 -6.64
CA ALA A 68 0.87 -9.23 -7.10
C ALA A 68 0.41 -8.30 -5.96
N ARG A 69 -0.55 -8.75 -5.15
CA ARG A 69 -1.00 -8.04 -3.94
C ARG A 69 0.13 -7.89 -2.92
N PHE A 70 0.88 -8.96 -2.67
CA PHE A 70 2.00 -8.95 -1.74
C PHE A 70 3.05 -7.90 -2.14
N LYS A 71 3.47 -7.87 -3.41
CA LYS A 71 4.42 -6.86 -3.92
C LYS A 71 3.95 -5.42 -3.67
N SER A 72 2.66 -5.13 -3.90
CA SER A 72 2.10 -3.80 -3.61
C SER A 72 2.08 -3.49 -2.10
N ASN A 73 1.80 -4.50 -1.27
CA ASN A 73 1.73 -4.35 0.18
C ASN A 73 3.11 -4.15 0.82
N VAL A 74 4.17 -4.74 0.25
CA VAL A 74 5.55 -4.53 0.72
C VAL A 74 5.92 -3.05 0.69
N THR A 75 5.67 -2.37 -0.43
CA THR A 75 5.95 -0.93 -0.55
C THR A 75 5.17 -0.10 0.48
N LYS A 76 3.90 -0.43 0.71
CA LYS A 76 3.06 0.27 1.71
C LYS A 76 3.58 0.05 3.13
N SER A 77 3.96 -1.18 3.46
CA SER A 77 4.44 -1.55 4.79
C SER A 77 5.79 -0.90 5.08
N THR A 78 6.72 -0.88 4.11
CA THR A 78 8.00 -0.16 4.25
C THR A 78 7.77 1.34 4.47
N LYS A 79 6.91 1.99 3.65
CA LYS A 79 6.60 3.42 3.82
C LYS A 79 5.94 3.73 5.17
N GLY A 80 5.02 2.86 5.62
CA GLY A 80 4.38 3.00 6.92
C GLY A 80 5.38 2.88 8.07
N PHE A 81 6.33 1.95 7.95
CA PHE A 81 7.40 1.76 8.92
C PHE A 81 8.34 2.97 9.00
N GLU A 82 8.82 3.45 7.85
CA GLU A 82 9.64 4.67 7.74
C GLU A 82 8.93 5.89 8.33
N TYR A 83 7.64 6.06 8.05
CA TYR A 83 6.84 7.14 8.60
C TYR A 83 6.78 7.11 10.13
N VAL A 84 6.56 5.93 10.73
CA VAL A 84 6.52 5.78 12.19
C VAL A 84 7.89 6.04 12.80
N LEU A 85 8.98 5.54 12.18
CA LEU A 85 10.35 5.81 12.64
C LEU A 85 10.68 7.31 12.64
N ALA A 86 10.42 8.00 11.52
CA ALA A 86 10.64 9.44 11.42
C ALA A 86 9.82 10.21 12.47
N ARG A 87 8.58 9.77 12.74
CA ARG A 87 7.74 10.37 13.78
C ARG A 87 8.29 10.14 15.18
N MET A 88 8.80 8.94 15.47
CA MET A 88 9.44 8.62 16.75
C MET A 88 10.74 9.40 16.96
N GLN A 89 11.46 9.71 15.88
CA GLN A 89 12.71 10.48 15.90
C GLN A 89 12.48 12.01 15.88
N GLY A 90 11.23 12.47 15.74
CA GLY A 90 10.90 13.90 15.68
C GLY A 90 11.18 14.56 14.33
N GLU A 91 11.46 13.77 13.28
CA GLU A 91 11.78 14.24 11.93
C GLU A 91 10.55 14.36 11.02
N ALA A 92 9.43 13.72 11.39
CA ALA A 92 8.24 13.70 10.54
C ALA A 92 7.49 15.05 10.52
N PRO A 93 6.98 15.50 9.36
CA PRO A 93 6.08 16.65 9.28
C PRO A 93 4.80 16.40 10.08
N SER A 94 4.33 17.42 10.79
CA SER A 94 3.22 17.36 11.75
C SER A 94 1.86 16.96 11.15
N LYS A 95 1.72 16.94 9.82
CA LYS A 95 0.48 16.54 9.14
C LYS A 95 0.31 15.02 9.19
N THR A 96 -0.84 14.59 9.71
CA THR A 96 -1.19 13.18 9.79
C THR A 96 -1.57 12.61 8.43
N LEU A 97 -1.34 11.30 8.20
CA LEU A 97 -1.81 10.60 6.99
C LEU A 97 -3.32 10.79 6.72
N VAL A 98 -4.10 11.02 7.79
CA VAL A 98 -5.53 11.32 7.73
C VAL A 98 -5.81 12.69 7.10
N GLU A 99 -5.00 13.71 7.42
CA GLU A 99 -5.09 15.04 6.82
C GLU A 99 -4.67 15.00 5.36
N THR A 100 -3.60 14.27 5.02
CA THR A 100 -3.17 14.11 3.64
C THR A 100 -4.21 13.35 2.80
N ALA A 101 -4.83 12.31 3.36
CA ALA A 101 -5.91 11.58 2.69
C ALA A 101 -7.18 12.43 2.53
N LYS A 102 -7.54 13.25 3.54
CA LYS A 102 -8.64 14.21 3.45
C LYS A 102 -8.36 15.27 2.37
N GLU A 103 -7.18 15.89 2.37
CA GLU A 103 -6.79 16.86 1.35
C GLU A 103 -6.82 16.24 -0.05
N ALA A 104 -6.31 15.01 -0.22
CA ALA A 104 -6.36 14.32 -1.51
C ALA A 104 -7.80 14.01 -1.97
N THR A 105 -8.67 13.63 -1.04
CA THR A 105 -10.08 13.32 -1.33
C THR A 105 -10.85 14.59 -1.72
N GLU A 106 -10.63 15.69 -1.01
CA GLU A 106 -11.26 16.97 -1.33
C GLU A 106 -10.75 17.53 -2.66
N LYS A 107 -9.45 17.44 -2.94
CA LYS A 107 -8.87 17.85 -4.22
C LYS A 107 -9.41 17.02 -5.40
N ALA A 108 -9.65 15.73 -5.19
CA ALA A 108 -10.26 14.86 -6.19
C ALA A 108 -11.73 15.24 -6.46
N LYS A 109 -12.50 15.59 -5.43
CA LYS A 109 -13.87 16.09 -5.59
C LYS A 109 -13.92 17.42 -6.34
N GLU A 110 -13.05 18.37 -6.00
CA GLU A 110 -12.96 19.66 -6.70
C GLU A 110 -12.64 19.47 -8.19
N THR A 111 -11.69 18.58 -8.49
CA THR A 111 -11.30 18.27 -9.87
C THR A 111 -12.45 17.63 -10.65
N ALA A 112 -13.22 16.73 -10.02
CA ALA A 112 -14.40 16.13 -10.63
C ALA A 112 -15.49 17.18 -10.90
N LEU A 113 -15.72 18.11 -9.97
CA LEU A 113 -16.72 19.16 -10.10
C LEU A 113 -16.35 20.15 -11.23
N ALA A 114 -15.08 20.53 -11.31
CA ALA A 114 -14.55 21.37 -12.39
C ALA A 114 -14.70 20.70 -13.77
N ALA A 115 -14.47 19.38 -13.85
CA ALA A 115 -14.68 18.63 -15.08
C ALA A 115 -16.16 18.59 -15.50
N THR A 116 -17.08 18.42 -14.55
CA THR A 116 -18.52 18.43 -14.85
C THR A 116 -19.04 19.79 -15.33
N GLU A 117 -18.58 20.89 -14.72
CA GLU A 117 -18.98 22.24 -15.15
C GLU A 117 -18.41 22.56 -16.54
N LYS A 118 -17.15 22.20 -16.81
CA LYS A 118 -16.55 22.34 -18.14
C LYS A 118 -17.31 21.53 -19.21
N ALA A 119 -17.83 20.35 -18.86
CA ALA A 119 -18.64 19.55 -19.77
C ALA A 119 -20.01 20.18 -20.07
N LYS A 120 -20.67 20.77 -19.06
CA LYS A 120 -21.93 21.51 -19.25
C LYS A 120 -21.74 22.74 -20.14
N ASP A 121 -20.66 23.49 -19.94
CA ASP A 121 -20.33 24.66 -20.77
C ASP A 121 -20.04 24.31 -22.23
N LEU A 122 -19.37 23.19 -22.48
CA LEU A 122 -19.15 22.71 -23.84
C LEU A 122 -20.46 22.24 -24.49
N ALA A 123 -21.33 21.57 -23.73
CA ALA A 123 -22.64 21.13 -24.22
C ALA A 123 -23.58 22.31 -24.53
N SER A 124 -23.58 23.35 -23.68
CA SER A 124 -24.38 24.56 -23.90
C SER A 124 -23.90 25.31 -25.15
N LYS A 125 -22.58 25.50 -25.31
CA LYS A 125 -21.98 26.11 -26.52
C LYS A 125 -22.28 25.32 -27.79
N ALA A 126 -22.26 23.99 -27.73
CA ALA A 126 -22.62 23.13 -28.85
C ALA A 126 -24.12 23.26 -29.22
N ALA A 127 -25.00 23.39 -28.22
CA ALA A 127 -26.42 23.60 -28.43
C ALA A 127 -26.75 24.99 -29.01
N THR A 128 -26.03 26.05 -28.62
CA THR A 128 -26.19 27.39 -29.19
C THR A 128 -25.72 27.43 -30.65
N LYS A 129 -24.61 26.76 -30.98
CA LYS A 129 -24.09 26.67 -32.34
C LYS A 129 -25.06 25.96 -33.30
N LYS A 130 -25.85 24.99 -32.79
CA LYS A 130 -26.88 24.27 -33.57
C LYS A 130 -28.10 25.13 -33.91
N LYS A 131 -28.43 26.16 -33.11
CA LYS A 131 -29.55 27.09 -33.37
C LYS A 131 -29.23 28.20 -34.37
N GLN A 132 -27.95 28.39 -34.71
CA GLN A 132 -27.49 29.44 -35.62
C GLN A 132 -27.44 28.99 -37.10
N TYR A 133 -27.77 27.72 -37.37
CA TYR A 133 -27.79 27.10 -38.71
C TYR A 133 -29.19 26.59 -39.11
N VAL A 134 -30.26 27.13 -38.51
CA VAL A 134 -31.66 26.89 -38.93
C VAL A 134 -32.23 28.17 -39.48
#